data_AF-A0A9N9P6E8-F1
#
_entry.id   AF-A0A9N9P6E8-F1
#
_cell.length_a   1.000
_cell.length_b   1.000
_cell.length_c   1.000
_cell.angle_alpha   90.00
_cell.angle_beta   90.00
_cell.angle_gamma   90.00
#
_symmetry.space_group_name_H-M   'P 1'
#
loop_
_entity.id
_entity.type
_entity.pdbx_description
1 polymer ?
#
loop_
_entity_poly.entity_id
_entity_poly.type
_entity_poly.pdbx_seq_one_letter_code
_entity_poly.pdbx_strand_id
1 'polypeptide(L)'
;EETINEPFLRILQDPRGVLQDSPRLKVINSALKHNNLDSSMATLCCDIIQKEFFLYMEIPEMARYFGHAVQALLEKTYEPLRRISAIAFLKEFVCCMWDQTLQDDYTLPISFIGIMDVGEFDGEVLIEEINNFMTVDNPLIESLK
;
A
#
# COMPACT_ATOMS: atom_id res chain seq x y z
N GLU A 1 16.48 11.25 11.41
CA GLU A 1 15.89 10.03 11.97
C GLU A 1 15.40 9.21 10.80
N GLU A 2 15.75 7.92 10.70
CA GLU A 2 15.06 7.03 9.77
C GLU A 2 13.59 7.01 10.20
N THR A 3 12.68 7.32 9.28
CA THR A 3 11.25 7.23 9.56
C THR A 3 10.92 5.77 9.85
N ILE A 4 10.12 5.51 10.89
CA ILE A 4 9.85 4.14 11.38
C ILE A 4 9.29 3.20 10.29
N ASN A 5 8.72 3.79 9.24
CA ASN A 5 8.11 3.14 8.08
C ASN A 5 9.11 2.80 6.96
N GLU A 6 10.33 3.34 6.98
CA GLU A 6 11.31 3.24 5.89
C GLU A 6 11.56 1.79 5.43
N PRO A 7 11.74 0.78 6.32
CA PRO A 7 11.99 -0.58 5.86
C PRO A 7 10.83 -1.16 5.06
N PHE A 8 9.60 -0.80 5.41
CA PHE A 8 8.38 -1.28 4.77
C PHE A 8 8.01 -0.47 3.52
N LEU A 9 8.45 0.77 3.38
CA LEU A 9 8.40 1.50 2.12
C LEU A 9 9.47 0.98 1.14
N ARG A 10 10.70 0.79 1.63
CA ARG A 10 11.83 0.29 0.83
C ARG A 10 11.59 -1.12 0.32
N ILE A 11 10.90 -2.00 1.08
CA ILE A 11 10.59 -3.36 0.61
C ILE A 11 9.63 -3.38 -0.59
N LEU A 12 8.83 -2.33 -0.80
CA LEU A 12 7.96 -2.20 -1.98
C LEU A 12 8.78 -2.00 -3.26
N GLN A 13 9.95 -1.36 -3.14
CA GLN A 13 10.85 -1.00 -4.24
C GLN A 13 11.96 -2.04 -4.44
N ASP A 14 12.67 -2.41 -3.37
CA ASP A 14 13.78 -3.35 -3.38
C ASP A 14 13.63 -4.40 -2.27
N PRO A 15 12.75 -5.41 -2.47
CA PRO A 15 12.56 -6.45 -1.47
C PRO A 15 13.83 -7.27 -1.23
N ARG A 16 14.66 -7.46 -2.26
CA ARG A 16 15.86 -8.31 -2.15
C ARG A 16 16.93 -7.63 -1.30
N GLY A 17 17.19 -6.34 -1.53
CA GLY A 17 18.13 -5.58 -0.70
C GLY A 17 17.67 -5.53 0.75
N VAL A 18 16.39 -5.21 1.01
CA VAL A 18 15.86 -5.14 2.38
C VAL A 18 15.97 -6.48 3.12
N LEU A 19 15.67 -7.59 2.45
CA LEU A 19 15.76 -8.93 3.07
C LEU A 19 17.22 -9.43 3.21
N GLN A 20 18.17 -8.87 2.47
CA GLN A 20 19.59 -9.11 2.68
C GLN A 20 20.12 -8.29 3.87
N ASP A 21 19.70 -7.04 3.96
CA ASP A 21 20.13 -6.09 5.00
C ASP A 21 19.53 -6.43 6.37
N SER A 22 18.33 -7.02 6.41
CA SER A 22 17.63 -7.35 7.66
C SER A 22 17.39 -8.85 7.86
N PRO A 23 18.22 -9.52 8.68
CA PRO A 23 17.99 -10.91 9.06
C PRO A 23 16.62 -11.14 9.72
N ARG A 24 16.11 -10.15 10.46
CA ARG A 24 14.80 -10.23 11.12
C ARG A 24 13.65 -10.23 10.11
N LEU A 25 13.66 -9.29 9.15
CA LEU A 25 12.64 -9.27 8.09
C LEU A 25 12.73 -10.51 7.20
N LYS A 26 13.93 -11.04 6.97
CA LYS A 26 14.14 -12.31 6.26
C LYS A 26 13.50 -13.51 6.96
N VAL A 27 13.62 -13.59 8.28
CA VAL A 27 12.96 -14.63 9.09
C VAL A 27 11.44 -14.48 9.01
N ILE A 28 10.90 -13.27 9.17
CA ILE A 28 9.45 -13.00 9.06
C ILE A 28 8.94 -13.40 7.67
N ASN A 29 9.62 -12.97 6.61
CA ASN A 29 9.27 -13.30 5.24
C ASN A 29 9.26 -14.82 4.99
N SER A 30 10.23 -15.52 5.54
CA SER A 30 10.31 -16.99 5.45
C SER A 30 9.20 -17.67 6.25
N ALA A 31 8.85 -17.16 7.43
CA ALA A 31 7.73 -17.66 8.21
C ALA A 31 6.39 -17.50 7.47
N LEU A 32 6.17 -16.34 6.85
CA LEU A 32 4.99 -16.06 6.02
C LEU A 32 4.92 -17.00 4.81
N LYS A 33 6.07 -17.29 4.17
CA LYS A 33 6.16 -18.24 3.06
C LYS A 33 5.68 -19.65 3.44
N HIS A 34 6.01 -20.11 4.65
CA HIS A 34 5.66 -21.46 5.10
C HIS A 34 4.20 -21.59 5.56
N ASN A 35 3.57 -20.50 6.02
CA ASN A 35 2.24 -20.54 6.63
C ASN A 35 1.08 -20.25 5.66
N ASN A 36 1.34 -20.14 4.35
CA ASN A 36 0.41 -19.60 3.35
C ASN A 36 -0.03 -18.15 3.64
N LEU A 37 -0.16 -17.36 2.57
CA LEU A 37 -0.49 -15.94 2.67
C LEU A 37 -1.95 -15.66 3.00
N ASP A 38 -2.80 -16.68 2.94
CA ASP A 38 -4.21 -16.60 3.34
C ASP A 38 -4.45 -17.01 4.80
N SER A 39 -3.38 -17.12 5.60
CA SER A 39 -3.47 -17.50 7.02
C SER A 39 -3.83 -16.32 7.91
N SER A 40 -4.43 -16.60 9.08
CA SER A 40 -4.66 -15.59 10.12
C SER A 40 -3.37 -14.88 10.57
N MET A 41 -2.22 -15.53 10.42
CA MET A 41 -0.91 -14.92 10.69
C MET A 41 -0.58 -13.83 9.66
N ALA A 42 -0.82 -14.10 8.37
CA ALA A 42 -0.63 -13.10 7.32
C ALA A 42 -1.57 -11.90 7.50
N THR A 43 -2.83 -12.14 7.87
CA THR A 43 -3.80 -11.07 8.22
C THR A 43 -3.30 -10.23 9.39
N LEU A 44 -2.88 -10.87 10.49
CA LEU A 44 -2.35 -10.17 11.65
C LEU A 44 -1.09 -9.35 11.32
N CYS A 45 -0.17 -9.92 10.53
CA CYS A 45 1.01 -9.19 10.06
C CYS A 45 0.64 -7.97 9.21
N CYS A 46 -0.34 -8.11 8.32
CA CYS A 46 -0.86 -7.00 7.52
C CYS A 46 -1.41 -5.88 8.40
N ASP A 47 -2.24 -6.22 9.39
CA ASP A 47 -2.85 -5.23 10.30
C ASP A 47 -1.81 -4.52 11.18
N ILE A 48 -0.80 -5.25 11.67
CA ILE A 48 0.31 -4.65 12.43
C ILE A 48 1.09 -3.71 11.52
N ILE A 49 1.42 -4.14 10.29
CA ILE A 49 2.21 -3.30 9.39
C ILE A 49 1.47 -2.01 9.05
N GLN A 50 0.17 -2.11 8.77
CA GLN A 50 -0.69 -0.96 8.51
C GLN A 50 -0.68 -0.01 9.70
N LYS A 51 -1.05 -0.49 10.89
CA LYS A 51 -1.29 0.35 12.08
C LYS A 51 -0.02 0.97 12.66
N GLU A 52 1.09 0.26 12.61
CA GLU A 52 2.34 0.70 13.25
C GLU A 52 3.25 1.49 12.31
N PHE A 53 3.14 1.28 10.99
CA PHE A 53 4.08 1.88 10.02
C PHE A 53 3.43 2.75 8.96
N PHE A 54 2.17 2.54 8.58
CA PHE A 54 1.53 3.34 7.54
C PHE A 54 0.45 4.29 8.05
N LEU A 55 -0.08 4.04 9.24
CA LEU A 55 -1.10 4.88 9.86
C LEU A 55 -0.67 6.35 9.87
N TYR A 56 -1.59 7.23 9.45
CA TYR A 56 -1.40 8.68 9.36
C TYR A 56 -0.40 9.16 8.30
N MET A 57 -0.02 8.33 7.34
CA MET A 57 0.71 8.82 6.16
C MET A 57 -0.16 9.78 5.34
N GLU A 58 0.46 10.82 4.79
CA GLU A 58 -0.25 11.78 3.94
C GLU A 58 -0.28 11.33 2.48
N ILE A 59 -1.35 11.68 1.76
CA ILE A 59 -1.54 11.30 0.35
C ILE A 59 -0.34 11.62 -0.55
N PRO A 60 0.30 12.80 -0.49
CA PRO A 60 1.49 13.06 -1.33
C PRO A 60 2.65 12.12 -1.04
N GLU A 61 2.80 11.65 0.20
CA GLU A 61 3.82 10.67 0.54
C GLU A 61 3.47 9.29 0.00
N MET A 62 2.21 8.89 0.16
CA MET A 62 1.74 7.59 -0.29
C MET A 62 1.73 7.49 -1.82
N ALA A 63 1.38 8.56 -2.53
CA ALA A 63 1.37 8.60 -3.98
C ALA A 63 2.71 8.17 -4.59
N ARG A 64 3.84 8.52 -3.94
CA ARG A 64 5.20 8.11 -4.36
C ARG A 64 5.43 6.60 -4.37
N TYR A 65 4.65 5.84 -3.61
CA TYR A 65 4.79 4.38 -3.47
C TYR A 65 3.61 3.60 -4.01
N PHE A 66 2.52 4.26 -4.41
CA PHE A 66 1.31 3.63 -4.91
C PHE A 66 1.58 2.66 -6.06
N GLY A 67 2.24 3.10 -7.13
CA GLY A 67 2.59 2.25 -8.27
C GLY A 67 3.45 1.04 -7.87
N HIS A 68 4.39 1.20 -6.94
CA HIS A 68 5.21 0.10 -6.43
C HIS A 68 4.40 -0.94 -5.64
N ALA A 69 3.43 -0.47 -4.83
CA ALA A 69 2.53 -1.35 -4.08
C ALA A 69 1.62 -2.14 -5.03
N VAL A 70 1.02 -1.48 -6.01
CA VAL A 70 0.17 -2.15 -7.02
C VAL A 70 0.99 -3.18 -7.81
N GLN A 71 2.19 -2.84 -8.26
CA GLN A 71 3.08 -3.78 -8.95
C GLN A 71 3.40 -5.01 -8.10
N ALA A 72 3.61 -4.84 -6.79
CA ALA A 72 3.84 -5.97 -5.88
C ALA A 72 2.65 -6.96 -5.80
N LEU A 73 1.42 -6.50 -6.07
CA LEU A 73 0.25 -7.37 -6.20
C LEU A 73 0.19 -8.11 -7.54
N LEU A 74 0.70 -7.49 -8.61
CA LEU A 74 0.66 -8.04 -9.97
C LEU A 74 1.76 -9.08 -10.23
N GLU A 75 2.86 -9.06 -9.49
CA GLU A 75 3.99 -9.97 -9.69
C GLU A 75 3.62 -11.44 -9.45
N LYS A 76 3.98 -12.33 -10.38
CA LYS A 76 3.80 -13.79 -10.19
C LYS A 76 4.77 -14.39 -9.18
N THR A 77 5.99 -13.84 -9.13
CA THR A 77 7.05 -14.27 -8.22
C THR A 77 7.33 -13.12 -7.28
N TYR A 78 7.10 -13.32 -5.98
CA TYR A 78 7.14 -12.25 -5.02
C TYR A 78 7.62 -12.74 -3.66
N GLU A 79 8.17 -11.82 -2.88
CA GLU A 79 8.47 -12.07 -1.47
C GLU A 79 7.19 -11.87 -0.65
N PRO A 80 6.77 -12.85 0.17
CA PRO A 80 5.55 -12.76 0.98
C PRO A 80 5.41 -11.46 1.77
N LEU A 81 6.51 -10.99 2.37
CA LEU A 81 6.53 -9.76 3.13
C LEU A 81 6.29 -8.53 2.24
N ARG A 82 6.84 -8.49 1.02
CA ARG A 82 6.55 -7.39 0.08
C ARG A 82 5.07 -7.32 -0.26
N ARG A 83 4.44 -8.48 -0.53
CA ARG A 83 3.00 -8.52 -0.84
C ARG A 83 2.15 -8.09 0.34
N ILE A 84 2.45 -8.57 1.55
CA ILE A 84 1.71 -8.15 2.75
C ILE A 84 1.90 -6.65 3.00
N SER A 85 3.12 -6.13 2.87
CA SER A 85 3.37 -4.69 3.00
C SER A 85 2.60 -3.89 1.95
N ALA A 86 2.51 -4.37 0.71
CA ALA A 86 1.74 -3.70 -0.34
C ALA A 86 0.23 -3.67 -0.01
N ILE A 87 -0.32 -4.77 0.51
CA ILE A 87 -1.72 -4.81 0.95
C ILE A 87 -1.94 -3.85 2.12
N ALA A 88 -1.09 -3.90 3.14
CA ALA A 88 -1.17 -3.00 4.30
C ALA A 88 -1.10 -1.53 3.89
N PHE A 89 -0.19 -1.21 2.97
CA PHE A 89 -0.03 0.12 2.40
C PHE A 89 -1.27 0.57 1.64
N LEU A 90 -1.81 -0.27 0.75
CA LEU A 90 -2.98 0.06 -0.06
C LEU A 90 -4.25 0.18 0.79
N LYS A 91 -4.39 -0.61 1.87
CA LYS A 91 -5.49 -0.43 2.84
C LYS A 91 -5.46 0.97 3.44
N GLU A 92 -4.30 1.40 3.90
CA GLU A 92 -4.16 2.75 4.48
C GLU A 92 -4.35 3.84 3.42
N PHE A 93 -3.82 3.65 2.21
CA PHE A 93 -3.99 4.58 1.11
C PHE A 93 -5.47 4.82 0.81
N VAL A 94 -6.27 3.75 0.74
CA VAL A 94 -7.72 3.84 0.54
C VAL A 94 -8.40 4.56 1.72
N CYS A 95 -7.99 4.28 2.96
CA CYS A 95 -8.51 5.01 4.13
C CYS A 95 -8.23 6.51 4.03
N CYS A 96 -7.00 6.91 3.74
CA CYS A 96 -6.63 8.32 3.56
C CYS A 96 -7.39 8.98 2.40
N MET A 97 -7.58 8.26 1.28
CA MET A 97 -8.36 8.74 0.15
C MET A 97 -9.81 8.97 0.55
N TRP A 98 -10.43 8.04 1.26
CA TRP A 98 -11.82 8.17 1.72
C TRP A 98 -11.99 9.32 2.70
N ASP A 99 -11.07 9.50 3.66
CA ASP A 99 -11.13 10.61 4.63
C ASP A 99 -11.06 11.99 3.94
N GLN A 100 -10.42 12.08 2.77
CA GLN A 100 -10.32 13.34 2.01
C GLN A 100 -11.44 13.55 0.97
N THR A 101 -12.18 12.49 0.61
CA THR A 101 -13.12 12.53 -0.52
C THR A 101 -14.58 12.31 -0.13
N LEU A 102 -14.82 11.62 0.98
CA LEU A 102 -16.15 11.44 1.53
C LEU A 102 -16.59 12.72 2.22
N GLN A 103 -17.80 13.15 1.89
CA GLN A 103 -18.47 14.25 2.57
C GLN A 103 -19.39 13.68 3.65
N ASP A 104 -19.68 14.47 4.68
CA ASP A 104 -20.64 14.09 5.74
C ASP A 104 -22.02 13.72 5.17
N ASP A 105 -22.37 14.28 4.00
CA ASP A 105 -23.55 13.91 3.23
C ASP A 105 -23.19 12.86 2.16
N TYR A 106 -23.49 11.60 2.47
CA TYR A 106 -23.27 10.44 1.59
C TYR A 106 -24.13 10.44 0.31
N THR A 107 -25.04 11.40 0.13
CA THR A 107 -25.82 11.55 -1.10
C THR A 107 -25.10 12.39 -2.15
N LEU A 108 -24.05 13.12 -1.75
CA LEU A 108 -23.26 13.94 -2.65
C LEU A 108 -22.21 13.09 -3.40
N PRO A 109 -21.86 13.45 -4.64
CA PRO A 109 -20.80 12.78 -5.37
C PRO A 109 -19.47 12.84 -4.63
N ILE A 110 -18.68 11.78 -4.77
CA ILE A 110 -17.28 11.75 -4.30
C ILE A 110 -16.54 12.93 -4.92
N SER A 111 -15.88 13.73 -4.07
CA SER A 111 -15.14 14.92 -4.49
C SER A 111 -13.65 14.72 -4.24
N PHE A 112 -12.84 14.76 -5.29
CA PHE A 112 -11.39 14.66 -5.19
C PHE A 112 -10.69 16.00 -4.89
N ILE A 113 -11.45 17.08 -4.64
CA ILE A 113 -10.91 18.42 -4.38
C ILE A 113 -9.88 18.39 -3.24
N GLY A 114 -10.14 17.61 -2.17
CA GLY A 114 -9.22 17.48 -1.04
C GLY A 114 -7.85 16.90 -1.40
N ILE A 115 -7.78 16.08 -2.45
CA ILE A 115 -6.54 15.47 -2.96
C ILE A 115 -5.86 16.39 -4.00
N MET A 116 -6.65 17.16 -4.76
CA MET A 116 -6.16 18.06 -5.80
C MET A 116 -5.53 19.36 -5.25
N ASP A 117 -5.84 19.75 -4.00
CA ASP A 117 -5.41 21.02 -3.40
C ASP A 117 -4.27 20.85 -2.36
N VAL A 118 -3.55 19.71 -2.38
CA VAL A 118 -2.49 19.41 -1.42
C VAL A 118 -1.14 19.99 -1.85
N GLY A 119 -0.97 21.31 -1.70
CA GLY A 119 0.32 21.98 -1.95
C GLY A 119 0.78 21.87 -3.42
N GLU A 120 2.02 21.41 -3.64
CA GLU A 120 2.58 21.18 -5.00
C GLU A 120 2.28 19.78 -5.56
N PHE A 121 1.48 18.97 -4.86
CA PHE A 121 1.14 17.62 -5.30
C PHE A 121 0.18 17.64 -6.48
N ASP A 122 0.55 16.95 -7.57
CA ASP A 122 -0.31 16.78 -8.74
C ASP A 122 -1.28 15.62 -8.52
N GLY A 123 -2.45 15.94 -7.97
CA GLY A 123 -3.53 14.97 -7.75
C GLY A 123 -4.09 14.39 -9.05
N GLU A 124 -4.01 15.10 -10.18
CA GLU A 124 -4.50 14.58 -11.47
C GLU A 124 -3.68 13.38 -11.94
N VAL A 125 -2.35 13.46 -11.77
CA VAL A 125 -1.43 12.35 -12.11
C VAL A 125 -1.73 11.11 -11.28
N LEU A 126 -2.00 11.26 -9.98
CA LEU A 126 -2.35 10.12 -9.13
C LEU A 126 -3.68 9.48 -9.57
N ILE A 127 -4.69 10.29 -9.87
CA ILE A 127 -6.00 9.79 -10.33
C ILE A 127 -5.86 9.08 -11.68
N GLU A 128 -5.05 9.60 -12.60
CA GLU A 128 -4.75 8.93 -13.86
C GLU A 128 -4.05 7.59 -13.61
N GLU A 129 -3.05 7.54 -12.72
CA GLU A 129 -2.34 6.32 -12.35
C GLU A 129 -3.29 5.26 -11.74
N ILE A 130 -4.16 5.67 -10.81
CA ILE A 130 -5.22 4.80 -10.25
C ILE A 130 -6.07 4.25 -11.39
N ASN A 131 -6.67 5.12 -12.20
CA ASN A 131 -7.57 4.70 -13.28
C ASN A 131 -6.89 3.71 -14.24
N ASN A 132 -5.61 3.93 -14.57
CA ASN A 132 -4.84 3.02 -15.39
C ASN A 132 -4.70 1.64 -14.75
N PHE A 133 -4.32 1.55 -13.48
CA PHE A 133 -4.22 0.27 -12.79
C PHE A 133 -5.57 -0.45 -12.63
N MET A 134 -6.66 0.29 -12.48
CA MET A 134 -8.00 -0.28 -12.41
C MET A 134 -8.44 -0.94 -13.73
N THR A 135 -7.79 -0.66 -14.85
CA THR A 135 -8.05 -1.40 -16.10
C THR A 135 -7.45 -2.81 -16.12
N VAL A 136 -6.53 -3.13 -15.20
CA VAL A 136 -5.83 -4.41 -15.16
C VAL A 136 -6.76 -5.51 -14.66
N ASP A 137 -6.80 -6.62 -15.41
CA ASP A 137 -7.55 -7.83 -15.06
C ASP A 137 -6.74 -8.71 -14.09
N ASN A 138 -6.91 -8.46 -12.79
CA ASN A 138 -6.28 -9.22 -11.72
C ASN A 138 -7.19 -9.26 -10.47
N PRO A 139 -7.45 -10.43 -9.86
CA PRO A 139 -8.34 -10.54 -8.69
C PRO A 139 -7.94 -9.65 -7.50
N LEU A 140 -6.64 -9.40 -7.31
CA LEU A 140 -6.14 -8.54 -6.22
C LEU A 140 -6.36 -7.05 -6.50
N ILE A 141 -6.55 -6.67 -7.77
CA ILE A 141 -6.91 -5.31 -8.18
C ILE A 141 -8.43 -5.14 -8.26
N GLU A 142 -9.16 -6.19 -8.63
CA GLU A 142 -10.63 -6.17 -8.62
C GLU A 142 -11.19 -5.85 -7.24
N SER A 143 -10.52 -6.26 -6.17
CA SER A 143 -10.90 -5.91 -4.79
C SER A 143 -10.78 -4.42 -4.46
N LEU A 144 -10.12 -3.63 -5.32
CA LEU A 144 -10.01 -2.18 -5.20
C LEU A 144 -11.06 -1.44 -6.05
N LYS A 145 -11.85 -2.14 -6.88
CA LYS A 145 -12.91 -1.56 -7.76
C LYS A 145 -14.22 -1.43 -7.01
#